data_AF-A0A3M2CEA2-F1
#
_entry.id   AF-A0A3M2CEA2-F1
#
_cell.length_a   1.000
_cell.length_b   1.000
_cell.length_c   1.000
_cell.angle_alpha   90.00
_cell.angle_beta   90.00
_cell.angle_gamma   90.00
#
_symmetry.space_group_name_H-M   'P 1'
#
loop_
_entity.id
_entity.type
_entity.pdbx_description
1 polymer ?
#
loop_
_entity_poly.entity_id
_entity_poly.type
_entity_poly.pdbx_seq_one_letter_code
_entity_poly.pdbx_strand_id
1 'polypeptide(L)'
;EIFFGNCVALGIPCVTVDEATAQEIMALNEAHPETEFTVDLERMVLTGAGREWPIQLAEGPRQQFLEGRWDSTAELMEAMEEIAATAARLPYFNHWG
;
A
#
# COMPACT_ATOMS: atom_id res chain seq x y z
N GLU A 1 14.15 -0.27 1.61
CA GLU A 1 13.17 -1.29 2.04
C GLU A 1 12.49 -0.98 3.36
N ILE A 2 13.20 -0.66 4.46
CA ILE A 2 12.57 -0.36 5.77
C ILE A 2 11.50 0.74 5.68
N PHE A 3 11.82 1.88 5.04
CA PHE A 3 10.87 2.97 4.84
C PHE A 3 9.61 2.52 4.09
N PHE A 4 9.80 1.82 2.98
CA PHE A 4 8.71 1.29 2.15
C PHE A 4 7.80 0.35 2.95
N GLY A 5 8.39 -0.60 3.69
CA GLY A 5 7.63 -1.52 4.54
C GLY A 5 6.83 -0.79 5.63
N ASN A 6 7.42 0.22 6.26
CA ASN A 6 6.72 1.05 7.26
C ASN A 6 5.56 1.83 6.63
N CYS A 7 5.74 2.40 5.44
CA CYS A 7 4.67 3.12 4.76
C CYS A 7 3.51 2.21 4.37
N VAL A 8 3.79 1.00 3.87
CA VAL A 8 2.74 0.01 3.56
C VAL A 8 1.94 -0.35 4.80
N ALA A 9 2.60 -0.66 5.92
CA ALA A 9 1.93 -0.97 7.18
C ALA A 9 1.09 0.21 7.74
N LEU A 10 1.40 1.45 7.34
CA LEU A 10 0.68 2.66 7.76
C LEU A 10 -0.40 3.12 6.76
N GLY A 11 -0.65 2.37 5.68
CA GLY A 11 -1.67 2.77 4.72
C GLY A 11 -1.19 3.81 3.70
N ILE A 12 0.14 4.00 3.57
CA ILE A 12 0.75 5.03 2.74
C ILE A 12 1.35 4.38 1.48
N PRO A 13 0.74 4.53 0.29
CA PRO A 13 1.28 3.98 -0.95
C PRO A 13 2.51 4.76 -1.42
N CYS A 14 3.67 4.10 -1.44
CA CYS A 14 4.92 4.65 -1.97
C CYS A 14 5.09 4.31 -3.45
N VAL A 15 4.42 5.07 -4.32
CA VAL A 15 4.49 4.92 -5.77
C VAL A 15 5.77 5.55 -6.33
N THR A 16 6.25 5.05 -7.46
CA THR A 16 7.45 5.55 -8.14
C THR A 16 7.17 5.95 -9.58
N VAL A 17 7.96 6.87 -10.10
CA VAL A 17 8.01 7.29 -11.51
C VAL A 17 9.47 7.39 -11.94
N ASP A 18 9.73 7.57 -13.23
CA ASP A 18 11.08 7.90 -13.69
C ASP A 18 11.50 9.33 -13.27
N GLU A 19 12.79 9.61 -13.36
CA GLU A 19 13.38 10.87 -12.89
C GLU A 19 12.81 12.10 -13.64
N ALA A 20 12.64 11.99 -14.95
CA ALA A 20 12.13 13.08 -15.77
C ALA A 20 10.68 13.44 -15.38
N THR A 21 9.85 12.42 -15.17
CA THR A 21 8.46 12.56 -14.71
C THR A 21 8.41 13.14 -13.31
N ALA A 22 9.27 12.70 -12.39
CA ALA A 22 9.36 13.28 -11.05
C ALA A 22 9.68 14.77 -11.07
N GLN A 23 10.66 15.18 -11.89
CA GLN A 23 11.03 16.59 -12.04
C GLN A 23 9.88 17.42 -12.63
N GLU A 24 9.15 16.88 -13.61
CA GLU A 24 7.98 17.55 -14.18
C GLU A 24 6.89 17.77 -13.13
N ILE A 25 6.53 16.74 -12.35
CA ILE A 25 5.52 16.82 -11.29
C ILE A 25 5.94 17.83 -10.22
N MET A 26 7.22 17.81 -9.82
CA MET A 26 7.75 18.76 -8.84
C MET A 26 7.67 20.20 -9.35
N ALA A 27 8.10 20.46 -10.59
CA ALA A 27 8.05 21.80 -11.18
C ALA A 27 6.60 22.30 -11.32
N LEU A 28 5.66 21.42 -11.65
CA LEU A 28 4.24 21.74 -11.70
C LEU A 28 3.73 22.15 -10.31
N ASN A 29 4.05 21.38 -9.27
CA ASN A 29 3.66 21.68 -7.89
C ASN A 29 4.30 22.97 -7.37
N GLU A 30 5.55 23.27 -7.75
CA GLU A 30 6.21 24.54 -7.38
C GLU A 30 5.56 25.75 -8.05
N ALA A 31 5.14 25.62 -9.31
CA ALA A 31 4.45 26.68 -10.04
C ALA A 31 2.99 26.87 -9.59
N HIS A 32 2.34 25.78 -9.19
CA HIS A 32 0.93 25.72 -8.81
C HIS A 32 0.75 24.90 -7.52
N PRO A 33 1.13 25.45 -6.36
CA PRO A 33 1.09 24.73 -5.08
C PRO A 33 -0.33 24.36 -4.62
N GLU A 34 -1.36 24.95 -5.22
CA GLU A 34 -2.75 24.60 -5.05
C GLU A 34 -3.18 23.35 -5.83
N THR A 35 -2.30 22.78 -6.66
CA THR A 35 -2.61 21.60 -7.47
C THR A 35 -2.94 20.41 -6.57
N GLU A 36 -4.15 19.89 -6.72
CA GLU A 36 -4.53 18.61 -6.12
C GLU A 36 -4.06 17.48 -7.04
N PHE A 37 -3.38 16.50 -6.43
CA PHE A 37 -2.93 15.30 -7.10
C PHE A 37 -3.73 14.10 -6.60
N THR A 38 -4.15 13.24 -7.53
CA THR A 38 -4.86 11.99 -7.23
C THR A 38 -4.02 10.81 -7.67
N VAL A 39 -3.77 9.88 -6.75
CA VAL A 39 -3.10 8.61 -7.02
C VAL A 39 -4.18 7.53 -7.18
N ASP A 40 -4.24 6.92 -8.36
CA ASP A 40 -5.13 5.81 -8.67
C ASP A 40 -4.33 4.51 -8.76
N LEU A 41 -4.49 3.64 -7.75
CA LEU A 41 -3.79 2.34 -7.67
C LEU A 41 -4.46 1.26 -8.52
N GLU A 42 -5.72 1.43 -8.94
CA GLU A 42 -6.39 0.51 -9.85
C GLU A 42 -5.85 0.69 -11.27
N ARG A 43 -5.76 1.94 -11.72
CA ARG A 43 -5.25 2.30 -13.05
C ARG A 43 -3.74 2.48 -13.10
N MET A 44 -3.08 2.57 -11.95
CA MET A 44 -1.64 2.85 -11.82
C MET A 44 -1.25 4.17 -12.49
N VAL A 45 -1.98 5.23 -12.16
CA VAL A 45 -1.72 6.58 -12.66
C VAL A 45 -1.79 7.64 -11.55
N LEU A 46 -0.99 8.68 -11.70
CA LEU A 46 -1.11 9.95 -10.97
C LEU A 46 -1.80 10.95 -11.90
N THR A 47 -2.81 11.67 -11.42
CA THR A 47 -3.43 12.76 -12.16
C THR A 47 -3.35 14.08 -11.40
N GLY A 48 -3.11 15.18 -12.10
CA GLY A 48 -3.03 16.51 -11.51
C GLY A 48 -2.97 17.59 -12.59
N ALA A 49 -3.65 18.72 -12.37
CA ALA A 49 -3.73 19.84 -13.32
C ALA A 49 -4.11 19.43 -14.77
N GLY A 50 -4.98 18.43 -14.93
CA GLY A 50 -5.40 17.92 -16.25
C GLY A 50 -4.37 17.05 -16.98
N ARG A 51 -3.28 16.68 -16.32
CA ARG A 51 -2.26 15.73 -16.82
C ARG A 51 -2.41 14.38 -16.12
N GLU A 52 -1.88 13.34 -16.78
CA GLU A 52 -1.85 11.96 -16.27
C GLU A 52 -0.44 11.40 -16.48
N TRP A 53 0.13 10.82 -15.42
CA TRP A 53 1.44 10.19 -15.43
C TRP A 53 1.33 8.73 -14.99
N PRO A 54 1.96 7.77 -15.70
CA PRO A 54 2.02 6.39 -15.25
C PRO A 54 2.88 6.30 -13.99
N ILE A 55 2.43 5.50 -13.02
CA ILE A 55 3.16 5.24 -11.78
C ILE A 55 3.42 3.75 -11.60
N GLN A 56 4.35 3.42 -10.71
CA GLN A 56 4.76 2.05 -10.42
C GLN A 56 4.64 1.78 -8.92
N LEU A 57 4.23 0.56 -8.59
CA LEU A 57 4.18 0.02 -7.24
C LEU A 57 4.33 -1.49 -7.35
N ALA A 58 5.01 -2.11 -6.38
CA ALA A 58 5.09 -3.56 -6.34
C ALA A 58 3.68 -4.18 -6.22
N GLU A 59 3.43 -5.28 -6.93
CA GLU A 59 2.08 -5.85 -7.05
C GLU A 59 1.52 -6.32 -5.69
N GLY A 60 2.35 -6.88 -4.80
CA GLY A 60 1.92 -7.29 -3.46
C GLY A 60 1.33 -6.14 -2.63
N PRO A 61 2.09 -5.06 -2.38
CA PRO A 61 1.58 -3.85 -1.74
C PRO A 61 0.36 -3.23 -2.44
N ARG A 62 0.33 -3.23 -3.77
CA ARG A 62 -0.84 -2.76 -4.53
C ARG A 62 -2.10 -3.54 -4.16
N GLN A 63 -2.04 -4.86 -4.19
CA GLN A 63 -3.18 -5.71 -3.81
C GLN A 63 -3.60 -5.48 -2.34
N GLN A 64 -2.63 -5.36 -1.42
CA GLN A 64 -2.92 -5.04 -0.02
C GLN A 64 -3.69 -3.72 0.13
N PHE A 65 -3.36 -2.68 -0.64
CA PHE A 65 -4.13 -1.44 -0.62
C PHE A 65 -5.53 -1.59 -1.23
N LEU A 66 -5.65 -2.28 -2.37
CA LEU A 66 -6.93 -2.48 -3.06
C LEU A 66 -7.91 -3.33 -2.24
N GLU A 67 -7.41 -4.31 -1.51
CA GLU A 67 -8.20 -5.22 -0.67
C GLU A 67 -8.36 -4.71 0.78
N GLY A 68 -7.70 -3.59 1.14
CA GLY A 68 -7.70 -3.06 2.50
C GLY A 68 -6.88 -3.85 3.53
N ARG A 69 -6.08 -4.83 3.08
CA ARG A 69 -5.26 -5.74 3.93
C ARG A 69 -3.86 -5.22 4.23
N TRP A 70 -3.66 -3.91 4.22
CA TRP A 70 -2.37 -3.31 4.55
C TRP A 70 -2.15 -3.22 6.07
N ASP A 71 -3.22 -3.24 6.86
CA ASP A 71 -3.17 -3.33 8.33
C ASP A 71 -3.15 -4.80 8.78
N SER A 72 -1.93 -5.35 8.90
CA SER A 72 -1.72 -6.71 9.39
C SER A 72 -2.23 -6.96 10.81
N THR A 73 -2.41 -5.92 11.64
CA THR A 73 -2.98 -6.08 12.99
C THR A 73 -4.49 -6.30 12.90
N ALA A 74 -5.18 -5.50 12.09
CA ALA A 74 -6.60 -5.70 11.81
C ALA A 74 -6.85 -7.07 11.17
N GLU A 75 -6.03 -7.46 10.19
CA GLU A 75 -6.13 -8.77 9.53
C GLU A 75 -5.97 -9.94 10.52
N LEU A 76 -4.99 -9.88 11.42
CA LEU A 76 -4.81 -10.89 12.47
C LEU A 76 -5.98 -10.93 13.46
N MET A 77 -6.55 -9.77 13.81
CA MET A 77 -7.72 -9.68 14.68
C MET A 77 -8.96 -10.33 14.05
N GLU A 78 -9.19 -10.11 12.75
CA GLU A 78 -10.29 -10.73 12.01
C GLU A 78 -10.13 -12.26 11.91
N ALA A 79 -8.90 -12.75 11.77
CA ALA A 79 -8.61 -14.18 11.63
C ALA A 79 -8.49 -14.96 12.96
N MET A 80 -8.69 -14.31 14.12
CA MET A 80 -8.43 -14.93 15.44
C MET A 80 -9.15 -16.26 15.66
N GLU A 81 -10.42 -16.37 15.28
CA GLU A 81 -11.20 -17.59 15.48
C GLU A 81 -10.69 -18.75 14.60
N GLU A 82 -10.32 -18.46 13.35
CA GLU A 82 -9.78 -19.45 12.41
C GLU A 82 -8.38 -19.93 12.82
N ILE A 83 -7.56 -19.01 13.32
CA ILE A 83 -6.24 -19.33 13.90
C ILE A 83 -6.42 -20.27 15.10
N ALA A 84 -7.33 -19.95 16.03
CA ALA A 84 -7.62 -20.79 17.19
C ALA A 84 -8.15 -22.19 16.79
N ALA A 85 -9.06 -22.24 15.82
CA ALA A 85 -9.59 -23.50 15.29
C ALA A 85 -8.49 -24.34 14.63
N THR A 86 -7.57 -23.70 13.90
CA THR A 86 -6.43 -24.38 13.28
C THR A 86 -5.45 -24.89 14.33
N ALA A 87 -5.13 -24.08 15.35
CA ALA A 87 -4.25 -24.48 16.45
C ALA A 87 -4.79 -25.71 17.19
N ALA A 88 -6.10 -25.77 17.48
CA ALA A 88 -6.74 -26.92 18.13
C ALA A 88 -6.63 -28.24 17.32
N ARG A 89 -6.56 -28.14 15.99
CA ARG A 89 -6.39 -29.30 15.10
C ARG A 89 -4.94 -29.77 14.98
N LEU A 90 -3.96 -29.00 15.43
CA LEU A 90 -2.55 -29.34 15.34
C LEU A 90 -2.12 -30.12 16.60
N PRO A 91 -1.88 -31.45 16.53
CA PRO A 91 -1.67 -32.28 17.72
C PRO A 91 -0.50 -31.82 18.58
N TYR A 92 0.54 -31.25 17.96
CA TYR A 92 1.74 -30.77 18.64
C TYR A 92 1.55 -29.45 19.41
N PHE A 93 0.46 -28.72 19.18
CA PHE A 93 0.09 -27.54 19.99
C PHE A 93 -0.67 -27.92 21.27
N ASN A 94 -1.24 -29.12 21.35
CA ASN A 94 -2.04 -29.58 22.49
C ASN A 94 -1.19 -30.08 23.68
N HIS A 95 0.14 -29.98 23.61
CA HIS A 95 1.07 -30.50 24.62
C HIS A 95 1.90 -29.42 25.33
N TRP A 96 1.66 -28.14 25.05
CA TRP A 96 2.28 -27.02 25.76
C TRP A 96 1.24 -26.29 26.60
N GLY A 97 1.14 -26.71 27.86
CA GLY A 97 0.38 -26.08 28.95
C GLY A 97 1.15 -26.20 30.25
#